data_AF-A0A3B8LMD2-F1
#
_entry.id   AF-A0A3B8LMD2-F1
#
_cell.length_a   1.000
_cell.length_b   1.000
_cell.length_c   1.000
_cell.angle_alpha   90.00
_cell.angle_beta   90.00
_cell.angle_gamma   90.00
#
_symmetry.space_group_name_H-M   'P 1'
#
loop_
_entity.id
_entity.type
_entity.pdbx_description
1 polymer ?
#
loop_
_entity_poly.entity_id
_entity_poly.type
_entity_poly.pdbx_seq_one_letter_code
_entity_poly.pdbx_strand_id
1 'polypeptide(L)'
;ADISKPNESKAEPYEGMYVELKDVTVSKDADNYGVFELEGGVVVDDTFFKGFKPKKGDKIAFIRGVVQYAYDLYRVLPLNASDIDGATAECAADADCGTGRKCDTDAGSCKYIVCGADADCKTGEKCITETQRCEKPQQTLTIVDIQDPNSSKHPSKGDAIEVKGAIVISQMFDAASTLKGFFVSDPSFPAKYGAVMVVVDKDFAETLAIGDEVDIVGRADEYYFNTQIAARAAQNGKITKTGNNKLADIKPVTVTAADVPGAPKDKTDPETSATEPYEGMLVELKNIKVAKEADQYGVIELEGGVIVDDTLFKGYAPKVGDTIAFIRGVIQYSYDVYRILPRSDKDIDGAKPPCAKDEDCASGETCNTSTGVCVGPPKTYSVKDLQDPTSTNYAAKGTAVEIKGVIVTSELFDVSSTLKGFYVADPGFAGKYSGVMVVVDSTFSETLAIGDEVDIVGRSDEYFNNTQLVARATQSGKVTKTGNNKVADIKYTAVNAADLQSTPDDKTDPDKTKTEPYEGVLIELKNVTVEEEADQYGVWKWSGGIVVDDNLFKGYKPTKGDKLEYVRGVIFYSYDLYRLLPRSAADIKAATP
;
A
#
# COMPACT_ATOMS: atom_id res chain seq x y z
N ALA A 1 -10.84 -31.92 -7.64
CA ALA A 1 -11.01 -32.21 -9.07
C ALA A 1 -12.38 -31.72 -9.57
N ASP A 2 -13.48 -32.05 -8.89
CA ASP A 2 -14.79 -31.53 -9.27
C ASP A 2 -15.02 -30.08 -8.80
N ILE A 3 -14.37 -29.66 -7.70
CA ILE A 3 -14.53 -28.33 -7.08
C ILE A 3 -13.31 -27.42 -7.34
N SER A 4 -12.49 -27.70 -8.37
CA SER A 4 -11.22 -27.00 -8.61
C SER A 4 -11.28 -25.89 -9.67
N LYS A 5 -10.64 -24.75 -9.35
CA LYS A 5 -10.33 -23.55 -10.16
C LYS A 5 -11.46 -22.87 -10.99
N PRO A 6 -11.52 -21.52 -11.02
CA PRO A 6 -12.61 -20.72 -11.65
C PRO A 6 -12.91 -21.01 -13.13
N ASN A 7 -11.88 -21.22 -13.96
CA ASN A 7 -12.04 -21.17 -15.42
C ASN A 7 -12.32 -22.54 -16.06
N GLU A 8 -12.33 -23.63 -15.27
CA GLU A 8 -12.63 -25.00 -15.72
C GLU A 8 -13.45 -25.79 -14.67
N SER A 9 -14.10 -25.07 -13.74
CA SER A 9 -14.73 -25.68 -12.56
C SER A 9 -15.95 -26.53 -12.95
N LYS A 10 -15.94 -27.81 -12.56
CA LYS A 10 -17.13 -28.67 -12.56
C LYS A 10 -17.96 -28.49 -11.28
N ALA A 11 -17.75 -27.41 -10.52
CA ALA A 11 -18.32 -27.23 -9.18
C ALA A 11 -19.77 -26.73 -9.19
N GLU A 12 -20.24 -26.13 -10.29
CA GLU A 12 -21.58 -25.53 -10.39
C GLU A 12 -22.71 -26.49 -9.92
N PRO A 13 -22.73 -27.79 -10.27
CA PRO A 13 -23.75 -28.72 -9.77
C PRO A 13 -23.73 -28.93 -8.26
N TYR A 14 -22.63 -28.59 -7.60
CA TYR A 14 -22.45 -28.72 -6.16
C TYR A 14 -22.74 -27.43 -5.40
N GLU A 15 -23.00 -26.30 -6.08
CA GLU A 15 -23.30 -25.04 -5.43
C GLU A 15 -24.51 -25.16 -4.49
N GLY A 16 -24.34 -24.71 -3.24
CA GLY A 16 -25.33 -24.86 -2.18
C GLY A 16 -25.42 -26.25 -1.56
N MET A 17 -24.68 -27.24 -2.07
CA MET A 17 -24.63 -28.59 -1.49
C MET A 17 -23.63 -28.66 -0.36
N TYR A 18 -23.95 -29.45 0.66
CA TYR A 18 -23.02 -29.85 1.71
C TYR A 18 -22.24 -31.09 1.24
N VAL A 19 -20.95 -30.92 0.98
CA VAL A 19 -20.06 -31.93 0.38
C VAL A 19 -19.05 -32.46 1.39
N GLU A 20 -18.47 -33.62 1.12
CA GLU A 20 -17.34 -34.19 1.88
C GLU A 20 -16.16 -34.42 0.91
N LEU A 21 -15.04 -33.75 1.19
CA LEU A 21 -13.75 -33.99 0.59
C LEU A 21 -12.98 -34.98 1.47
N LYS A 22 -12.25 -35.93 0.88
CA LYS A 22 -11.50 -36.97 1.59
C LYS A 22 -10.02 -36.92 1.25
N ASP A 23 -9.20 -37.26 2.23
CA ASP A 23 -7.75 -37.46 2.10
C ASP A 23 -7.06 -36.30 1.37
N VAL A 24 -7.35 -35.08 1.82
CA VAL A 24 -6.86 -33.86 1.16
C VAL A 24 -5.52 -33.43 1.73
N THR A 25 -4.72 -32.77 0.91
CA THR A 25 -3.44 -32.17 1.30
C THR A 25 -3.50 -30.67 1.08
N VAL A 26 -3.00 -29.88 2.03
CA VAL A 26 -3.01 -28.42 1.96
C VAL A 26 -1.87 -27.93 1.06
N SER A 27 -2.18 -27.17 0.02
CA SER A 27 -1.21 -26.62 -0.93
C SER A 27 -0.71 -25.22 -0.59
N LYS A 28 -1.49 -24.47 0.20
CA LYS A 28 -1.16 -23.11 0.66
C LYS A 28 -1.67 -22.93 2.09
N ASP A 29 -0.82 -22.35 2.94
CA ASP A 29 -1.16 -21.99 4.32
C ASP A 29 -2.47 -21.20 4.39
N ALA A 30 -3.19 -21.36 5.50
CA ALA A 30 -4.27 -20.44 5.85
C ALA A 30 -3.74 -19.01 5.97
N ASP A 31 -4.39 -18.09 5.27
CA ASP A 31 -4.11 -16.66 5.39
C ASP A 31 -4.72 -16.07 6.68
N ASN A 32 -4.56 -14.75 6.84
CA ASN A 32 -5.07 -14.04 8.01
C ASN A 32 -6.61 -13.99 8.10
N TYR A 33 -7.30 -14.39 7.03
CA TYR A 33 -8.75 -14.50 6.96
C TYR A 33 -9.23 -15.95 7.09
N GLY A 34 -8.34 -16.89 7.41
CA GLY A 34 -8.67 -18.31 7.56
C GLY A 34 -8.92 -19.03 6.23
N VAL A 35 -8.54 -18.44 5.10
CA VAL A 35 -8.71 -19.03 3.78
C VAL A 35 -7.44 -19.81 3.41
N PHE A 36 -7.60 -21.07 3.01
CA PHE A 36 -6.49 -21.92 2.58
C PHE A 36 -6.84 -22.68 1.29
N GLU A 37 -5.81 -23.19 0.62
CA GLU A 37 -5.96 -23.94 -0.62
C GLU A 37 -5.51 -25.39 -0.44
N LEU A 38 -6.26 -26.32 -1.02
CA LEU A 38 -5.94 -27.74 -1.09
C LEU A 38 -5.27 -28.07 -2.43
N GLU A 39 -4.48 -29.13 -2.46
CA GLU A 39 -3.98 -29.72 -3.69
C GLU A 39 -5.13 -29.98 -4.68
N GLY A 40 -4.89 -29.62 -5.94
CA GLY A 40 -5.94 -29.57 -6.96
C GLY A 40 -6.69 -28.23 -7.02
N GLY A 41 -6.41 -27.26 -6.16
CA GLY A 41 -6.92 -25.89 -6.28
C GLY A 41 -8.36 -25.69 -5.77
N VAL A 42 -8.76 -26.48 -4.76
CA VAL A 42 -9.99 -26.24 -4.00
C VAL A 42 -9.70 -25.23 -2.90
N VAL A 43 -10.56 -24.22 -2.74
CA VAL A 43 -10.44 -23.20 -1.70
C VAL A 43 -11.38 -23.54 -0.54
N VAL A 44 -10.86 -23.50 0.68
CA VAL A 44 -11.64 -23.65 1.92
C VAL A 44 -11.62 -22.32 2.65
N ASP A 45 -12.77 -21.88 3.13
CA ASP A 45 -12.98 -20.57 3.74
C ASP A 45 -13.71 -20.72 5.08
N ASP A 46 -13.22 -20.01 6.09
CA ASP A 46 -13.59 -20.15 7.50
C ASP A 46 -14.87 -19.39 7.88
N THR A 47 -15.59 -18.85 6.90
CA THR A 47 -16.77 -17.99 7.06
C THR A 47 -17.73 -18.44 8.17
N PHE A 48 -18.03 -19.75 8.28
CA PHE A 48 -18.92 -20.30 9.30
C PHE A 48 -18.21 -20.89 10.52
N PHE A 49 -16.95 -21.29 10.38
CA PHE A 49 -16.16 -21.92 11.44
C PHE A 49 -14.71 -21.41 11.40
N LYS A 50 -14.35 -20.61 12.40
CA LYS A 50 -13.05 -19.95 12.50
C LYS A 50 -12.06 -20.73 13.34
N GLY A 51 -10.78 -20.44 13.14
CA GLY A 51 -9.70 -20.87 14.04
C GLY A 51 -8.94 -22.13 13.58
N PHE A 52 -9.38 -22.78 12.50
CA PHE A 52 -8.61 -23.85 11.87
C PHE A 52 -7.57 -23.24 10.91
N LYS A 53 -6.29 -23.27 11.29
CA LYS A 53 -5.17 -22.68 10.52
C LYS A 53 -4.15 -23.74 10.07
N PRO A 54 -4.49 -24.59 9.08
CA PRO A 54 -3.57 -25.60 8.61
C PRO A 54 -2.40 -24.98 7.84
N LYS A 55 -1.31 -25.74 7.75
CA LYS A 55 -0.07 -25.39 7.04
C LYS A 55 0.07 -26.20 5.76
N LYS A 56 0.78 -25.64 4.79
CA LYS A 56 1.13 -26.33 3.55
C LYS A 56 1.81 -27.67 3.87
N GLY A 57 1.28 -28.73 3.28
CA GLY A 57 1.71 -30.11 3.49
C GLY A 57 0.91 -30.89 4.53
N ASP A 58 0.05 -30.23 5.31
CA ASP A 58 -0.86 -30.91 6.23
C ASP A 58 -1.80 -31.85 5.48
N LYS A 59 -2.00 -33.03 6.05
CA LYS A 59 -2.92 -34.05 5.54
C LYS A 59 -4.15 -34.10 6.42
N ILE A 60 -5.32 -33.93 5.80
CA ILE A 60 -6.61 -33.86 6.49
C ILE A 60 -7.49 -34.99 5.95
N ALA A 61 -7.94 -35.90 6.83
CA ALA A 61 -8.67 -37.09 6.38
C ALA A 61 -10.02 -36.74 5.74
N PHE A 62 -10.70 -35.70 6.25
CA PHE A 62 -11.89 -35.16 5.60
C PHE A 62 -12.10 -33.68 5.87
N ILE A 63 -12.74 -33.00 4.91
CA ILE A 63 -13.32 -31.67 5.07
C ILE A 63 -14.73 -31.71 4.53
N ARG A 64 -15.69 -31.32 5.35
CA ARG A 64 -17.09 -31.14 4.97
C ARG A 64 -17.43 -29.66 4.94
N GLY A 65 -18.40 -29.29 4.11
CA GLY A 65 -18.86 -27.91 4.07
C GLY A 65 -19.81 -27.63 2.94
N VAL A 66 -20.47 -26.48 3.01
CA VAL A 66 -21.34 -26.00 1.94
C VAL A 66 -20.49 -25.40 0.84
N VAL A 67 -20.73 -25.79 -0.42
CA VAL A 67 -20.08 -25.15 -1.57
C VAL A 67 -20.78 -23.82 -1.87
N GLN A 68 -20.02 -22.73 -1.93
CA GLN A 68 -20.52 -21.41 -2.28
C GLN A 68 -19.76 -20.85 -3.50
N TYR A 69 -20.47 -20.22 -4.43
CA TYR A 69 -19.88 -19.38 -5.46
C TYR A 69 -19.95 -17.90 -5.07
N ALA A 70 -18.80 -17.23 -4.98
CA ALA A 70 -18.73 -15.79 -4.75
C ALA A 70 -17.42 -15.22 -5.32
N TYR A 71 -17.48 -14.03 -5.92
CA TYR A 71 -16.31 -13.34 -6.48
C TYR A 71 -15.50 -14.20 -7.45
N ASP A 72 -16.20 -14.83 -8.39
CA ASP A 72 -15.64 -15.75 -9.40
C ASP A 72 -14.86 -16.94 -8.82
N LEU A 73 -15.23 -17.38 -7.61
CA LEU A 73 -14.56 -18.47 -6.92
C LEU A 73 -15.56 -19.39 -6.20
N TYR A 74 -15.40 -20.70 -6.41
CA TYR A 74 -16.06 -21.72 -5.60
C TYR A 74 -15.26 -22.01 -4.32
N ARG A 75 -15.93 -22.04 -3.18
CA ARG A 75 -15.34 -22.29 -1.86
C ARG A 75 -16.12 -23.38 -1.13
N VAL A 76 -15.43 -24.19 -0.33
CA VAL A 76 -16.06 -25.08 0.64
C VAL A 76 -16.06 -24.39 2.00
N LEU A 77 -17.23 -24.29 2.63
CA LEU A 77 -17.45 -23.58 3.89
C LEU A 77 -17.82 -24.58 5.00
N PRO A 78 -16.85 -25.04 5.81
CA PRO A 78 -17.11 -25.87 6.97
C PRO A 78 -17.99 -25.13 7.98
N LEU A 79 -19.01 -25.80 8.52
CA LEU A 79 -19.98 -25.19 9.43
C LEU A 79 -19.51 -25.21 10.89
N ASN A 80 -18.67 -26.17 11.25
CA ASN A 80 -18.15 -26.35 12.61
C ASN A 80 -16.90 -27.26 12.63
N ALA A 81 -16.31 -27.43 13.81
CA ALA A 81 -15.11 -28.26 13.98
C ALA A 81 -15.30 -29.73 13.58
N SER A 82 -16.51 -30.30 13.72
CA SER A 82 -16.76 -31.70 13.33
C SER A 82 -16.76 -31.93 11.81
N ASP A 83 -16.77 -30.84 11.05
CA ASP A 83 -16.68 -30.87 9.60
C ASP A 83 -15.24 -31.04 9.11
N ILE A 84 -14.22 -30.85 9.95
CA ILE A 84 -12.82 -30.90 9.55
C ILE A 84 -12.07 -31.88 10.45
N ASP A 85 -11.40 -32.86 9.85
CA ASP A 85 -10.51 -33.75 10.60
C ASP A 85 -9.34 -32.96 11.21
N GLY A 86 -9.16 -33.11 12.53
CA GLY A 86 -8.13 -32.38 13.28
C GLY A 86 -8.50 -30.95 13.71
N ALA A 87 -9.70 -30.45 13.39
CA ALA A 87 -10.17 -29.18 13.93
C ALA A 87 -10.69 -29.32 15.37
N THR A 88 -10.47 -28.29 16.17
CA THR A 88 -10.97 -28.17 17.54
C THR A 88 -12.14 -27.21 17.60
N ALA A 89 -13.17 -27.53 18.39
CA ALA A 89 -14.28 -26.62 18.64
C ALA A 89 -13.79 -25.26 19.18
N GLU A 90 -14.44 -24.17 18.77
CA GLU A 90 -14.19 -22.82 19.30
C GLU A 90 -14.55 -22.76 20.80
N CYS A 91 -15.57 -23.53 21.21
CA CYS A 91 -16.04 -23.61 22.58
C CYS A 91 -16.59 -25.00 22.93
N ALA A 92 -16.51 -25.37 24.20
CA ALA A 92 -17.19 -26.52 24.80
C ALA A 92 -18.22 -26.10 25.87
N ALA A 93 -18.09 -24.89 26.41
CA ALA A 93 -19.01 -24.28 27.35
C ALA A 93 -19.10 -22.78 27.13
N ASP A 94 -20.13 -22.15 27.69
CA ASP A 94 -20.31 -20.70 27.64
C ASP A 94 -19.09 -19.92 28.13
N ALA A 95 -18.34 -20.46 29.09
CA ALA A 95 -17.13 -19.81 29.61
C ALA A 95 -16.02 -19.62 28.56
N ASP A 96 -16.03 -20.43 27.49
CA ASP A 96 -15.04 -20.35 26.41
C ASP A 96 -15.37 -19.23 25.41
N CYS A 97 -16.60 -18.70 25.45
CA CYS A 97 -17.06 -17.65 24.56
C CYS A 97 -16.88 -16.25 25.17
N GLY A 98 -16.37 -15.33 24.36
CA GLY A 98 -16.21 -13.92 24.72
C GLY A 98 -17.53 -13.19 25.03
N THR A 99 -17.41 -11.91 25.42
CA THR A 99 -18.51 -11.07 25.88
C THR A 99 -19.72 -11.11 24.94
N GLY A 100 -20.90 -11.37 25.50
CA GLY A 100 -22.16 -11.36 24.77
C GLY A 100 -22.40 -12.55 23.84
N ARG A 101 -21.61 -13.62 23.96
CA ARG A 101 -21.76 -14.85 23.16
C ARG A 101 -21.89 -16.08 24.04
N LYS A 102 -22.71 -17.06 23.68
CA LYS A 102 -22.80 -18.37 24.35
C LYS A 102 -22.28 -19.47 23.45
N CYS A 103 -21.87 -20.59 24.04
CA CYS A 103 -21.44 -21.73 23.25
C CYS A 103 -22.67 -22.46 22.72
N ASP A 104 -22.74 -22.60 21.40
CA ASP A 104 -23.54 -23.63 20.79
C ASP A 104 -22.73 -24.93 20.88
N THR A 105 -23.00 -25.74 21.91
CA THR A 105 -22.22 -26.95 22.20
C THR A 105 -22.37 -28.02 21.13
N ASP A 106 -23.46 -28.00 20.37
CA ASP A 106 -23.68 -28.93 19.25
C ASP A 106 -22.85 -28.52 18.04
N ALA A 107 -22.76 -27.21 17.78
CA ALA A 107 -21.91 -26.66 16.72
C ALA A 107 -20.45 -26.39 17.16
N GLY A 108 -20.13 -26.52 18.44
CA GLY A 108 -18.84 -26.13 19.00
C GLY A 108 -18.41 -24.69 18.64
N SER A 109 -19.37 -23.75 18.53
CA SER A 109 -19.12 -22.37 18.08
C SER A 109 -19.81 -21.31 18.94
N CYS A 110 -19.21 -20.14 19.06
CA CYS A 110 -19.74 -19.05 19.88
C CYS A 110 -20.78 -18.21 19.13
N LYS A 111 -22.01 -18.14 19.65
CA LYS A 111 -23.13 -17.37 19.06
C LYS A 111 -23.52 -16.18 19.93
N TYR A 112 -23.87 -15.06 19.32
CA TYR A 112 -24.36 -13.90 20.06
C TYR A 112 -25.66 -14.20 20.82
N ILE A 113 -25.75 -13.71 22.06
CA ILE A 113 -26.96 -13.76 22.87
C ILE A 113 -27.85 -12.58 22.45
N VAL A 114 -29.07 -12.89 22.01
CA VAL A 114 -30.13 -11.90 21.88
C VAL A 114 -30.88 -11.86 23.21
N CYS A 115 -30.80 -10.73 23.92
CA CYS A 115 -31.37 -10.59 25.25
C CYS A 115 -32.58 -9.65 25.27
N GLY A 116 -33.53 -9.92 26.17
CA GLY A 116 -34.62 -9.02 26.54
C GLY A 116 -34.50 -8.48 27.96
N ALA A 117 -33.72 -9.13 28.83
CA ALA A 117 -33.42 -8.71 30.19
C ALA A 117 -32.03 -9.18 30.64
N ASP A 118 -31.51 -8.60 31.73
CA ASP A 118 -30.20 -8.97 32.30
C ASP A 118 -30.09 -10.47 32.65
N ALA A 119 -31.21 -11.12 32.97
CA ALA A 119 -31.25 -12.55 33.29
C ALA A 119 -30.96 -13.46 32.07
N ASP A 120 -31.06 -12.94 30.85
CA ASP A 120 -30.72 -13.67 29.63
C ASP A 120 -29.19 -13.68 29.38
N CYS A 121 -28.44 -12.86 30.11
CA CYS A 121 -27.01 -12.67 29.96
C CYS A 121 -26.21 -13.53 30.94
N LYS A 122 -24.91 -13.73 30.62
CA LYS A 122 -24.02 -14.43 31.54
C LYS A 122 -23.81 -13.62 32.81
N THR A 123 -23.40 -14.30 33.88
CA THR A 123 -23.01 -13.62 35.12
C THR A 123 -21.91 -12.60 34.83
N GLY A 124 -22.14 -11.35 35.22
CA GLY A 124 -21.22 -10.23 34.96
C GLY A 124 -21.53 -9.39 33.72
N GLU A 125 -22.54 -9.78 32.94
CA GLU A 125 -23.05 -9.02 31.79
C GLU A 125 -24.45 -8.44 32.07
N LYS A 126 -24.84 -7.44 31.30
CA LYS A 126 -26.18 -6.83 31.31
C LYS A 126 -26.74 -6.75 29.90
N CYS A 127 -28.06 -6.77 29.81
CA CYS A 127 -28.73 -6.63 28.54
C CYS A 127 -28.83 -5.15 28.16
N ILE A 128 -28.20 -4.78 27.05
CA ILE A 128 -28.41 -3.48 26.42
C ILE A 128 -29.69 -3.60 25.58
N THR A 129 -30.82 -3.18 26.13
CA THR A 129 -32.15 -3.37 25.56
C THR A 129 -32.34 -2.71 24.19
N GLU A 130 -31.57 -1.67 23.88
CA GLU A 130 -31.57 -0.97 22.59
C GLU A 130 -30.96 -1.82 21.47
N THR A 131 -29.90 -2.56 21.77
CA THR A 131 -29.20 -3.43 20.81
C THR A 131 -29.60 -4.90 20.95
N GLN A 132 -30.34 -5.24 22.00
CA GLN A 132 -30.68 -6.60 22.43
C GLN A 132 -29.44 -7.48 22.59
N ARG A 133 -28.33 -6.93 23.07
CA ARG A 133 -27.07 -7.65 23.27
C ARG A 133 -26.64 -7.64 24.73
N CYS A 134 -26.10 -8.78 25.15
CA CYS A 134 -25.42 -8.88 26.44
C CYS A 134 -24.04 -8.24 26.35
N GLU A 135 -23.74 -7.31 27.26
CA GLU A 135 -22.46 -6.62 27.32
C GLU A 135 -21.96 -6.55 28.77
N LYS A 136 -20.64 -6.56 28.97
CA LYS A 136 -20.08 -6.22 30.28
C LYS A 136 -20.41 -4.74 30.61
N PRO A 137 -20.69 -4.41 31.87
CA PRO A 137 -20.81 -3.02 32.29
C PRO A 137 -19.56 -2.23 31.91
N GLN A 138 -19.74 -0.98 31.51
CA GLN A 138 -18.64 -0.06 31.22
C GLN A 138 -17.70 0.04 32.42
N GLN A 139 -16.41 -0.10 32.18
CA GLN A 139 -15.36 -0.03 33.20
C GLN A 139 -14.55 1.25 33.07
N THR A 140 -14.31 1.94 34.19
CA THR A 140 -13.34 3.06 34.19
C THR A 140 -11.93 2.51 34.38
N LEU A 141 -11.05 2.71 33.40
CA LEU A 141 -9.69 2.17 33.33
C LEU A 141 -8.66 3.29 33.13
N THR A 142 -7.40 3.02 33.50
CA THR A 142 -6.26 3.82 33.02
C THR A 142 -5.81 3.32 31.65
N ILE A 143 -4.98 4.09 30.93
CA ILE A 143 -4.40 3.61 29.68
C ILE A 143 -3.43 2.45 29.93
N VAL A 144 -2.66 2.49 31.02
CA VAL A 144 -1.84 1.33 31.42
C VAL A 144 -2.67 0.06 31.63
N ASP A 145 -3.88 0.16 32.20
CA ASP A 145 -4.76 -1.00 32.33
C ASP A 145 -5.16 -1.56 30.95
N ILE A 146 -5.33 -0.70 29.95
CA ILE A 146 -5.71 -1.08 28.59
C ILE A 146 -4.52 -1.68 27.83
N GLN A 147 -3.33 -1.12 27.98
CA GLN A 147 -2.14 -1.46 27.17
C GLN A 147 -1.26 -2.57 27.78
N ASP A 148 -1.20 -2.72 29.10
CA ASP A 148 -0.39 -3.78 29.71
C ASP A 148 -1.19 -5.10 29.71
N PRO A 149 -0.80 -6.12 28.92
CA PRO A 149 -1.50 -7.41 28.90
C PRO A 149 -1.42 -8.15 30.24
N ASN A 150 -0.51 -7.74 31.14
CA ASN A 150 -0.41 -8.29 32.49
C ASN A 150 -1.23 -7.51 33.52
N SER A 151 -1.93 -6.43 33.14
CA SER A 151 -2.81 -5.74 34.08
C SER A 151 -3.94 -6.66 34.52
N SER A 152 -4.16 -6.73 35.84
CA SER A 152 -5.31 -7.44 36.42
C SER A 152 -6.67 -6.90 35.96
N LYS A 153 -6.70 -5.73 35.33
CA LYS A 153 -7.89 -5.08 34.78
C LYS A 153 -7.88 -4.99 33.26
N HIS A 154 -6.94 -5.66 32.60
CA HIS A 154 -6.81 -5.63 31.15
C HIS A 154 -8.14 -6.03 30.50
N PRO A 155 -8.78 -5.15 29.70
CA PRO A 155 -10.09 -5.40 29.13
C PRO A 155 -10.00 -6.44 28.01
N SER A 156 -11.05 -7.24 27.84
CA SER A 156 -11.16 -8.06 26.63
C SER A 156 -11.53 -7.18 25.43
N LYS A 157 -11.09 -7.57 24.22
CA LYS A 157 -11.52 -6.93 22.98
C LYS A 157 -13.05 -6.76 22.92
N GLY A 158 -13.51 -5.54 22.67
CA GLY A 158 -14.90 -5.15 22.58
C GLY A 158 -15.55 -4.71 23.90
N ASP A 159 -14.87 -4.89 25.03
CA ASP A 159 -15.38 -4.44 26.33
C ASP A 159 -15.55 -2.90 26.33
N ALA A 160 -16.67 -2.43 26.90
CA ALA A 160 -16.95 -1.01 27.04
C ALA A 160 -16.08 -0.41 28.15
N ILE A 161 -15.40 0.69 27.84
CA ILE A 161 -14.44 1.33 28.73
C ILE A 161 -14.65 2.84 28.79
N GLU A 162 -14.18 3.43 29.89
CA GLU A 162 -14.07 4.87 30.09
C GLU A 162 -12.66 5.19 30.60
N VAL A 163 -11.97 6.10 29.93
CA VAL A 163 -10.70 6.67 30.40
C VAL A 163 -10.95 8.13 30.76
N LYS A 164 -10.49 8.57 31.93
CA LYS A 164 -10.68 9.94 32.40
C LYS A 164 -9.38 10.73 32.42
N GLY A 165 -9.45 11.99 32.03
CA GLY A 165 -8.34 12.93 32.10
C GLY A 165 -7.15 12.56 31.20
N ALA A 166 -7.39 11.86 30.10
CA ALA A 166 -6.33 11.53 29.13
C ALA A 166 -5.86 12.80 28.42
N ILE A 167 -4.55 12.92 28.18
CA ILE A 167 -3.94 14.09 27.54
C ILE A 167 -3.70 13.78 26.07
N VAL A 168 -4.19 14.62 25.16
CA VAL A 168 -3.95 14.51 23.71
C VAL A 168 -2.47 14.81 23.42
N ILE A 169 -1.76 13.86 22.78
CA ILE A 169 -0.31 13.98 22.53
C ILE A 169 0.06 14.10 21.05
N SER A 170 -0.88 13.90 20.12
CA SER A 170 -0.69 14.09 18.67
C SER A 170 -1.83 14.90 18.04
N GLN A 171 -1.61 15.44 16.85
CA GLN A 171 -2.71 15.82 15.95
C GLN A 171 -3.53 14.59 15.52
N MET A 172 -4.74 14.85 15.03
CA MET A 172 -5.54 13.84 14.34
C MET A 172 -4.98 13.56 12.94
N PHE A 173 -5.06 12.31 12.51
CA PHE A 173 -4.69 11.85 11.19
C PHE A 173 -5.75 10.88 10.64
N ASP A 174 -5.73 10.60 9.33
CA ASP A 174 -6.63 9.64 8.72
C ASP A 174 -6.12 8.22 9.00
N ALA A 175 -6.84 7.48 9.85
CA ALA A 175 -6.49 6.10 10.20
C ALA A 175 -7.04 5.09 9.19
N ALA A 176 -8.16 5.44 8.52
CA ALA A 176 -8.74 4.70 7.41
C ALA A 176 -9.61 5.66 6.57
N SER A 177 -10.15 5.19 5.44
CA SER A 177 -11.02 6.01 4.57
C SER A 177 -12.25 6.57 5.30
N THR A 178 -12.72 5.91 6.36
CA THR A 178 -13.88 6.31 7.18
C THR A 178 -13.55 6.64 8.63
N LEU A 179 -12.26 6.67 9.01
CA LEU A 179 -11.84 6.83 10.42
C LEU A 179 -10.71 7.83 10.56
N LYS A 180 -10.68 8.52 11.70
CA LYS A 180 -9.53 9.30 12.17
C LYS A 180 -8.91 8.66 13.40
N GLY A 181 -7.62 8.87 13.56
CA GLY A 181 -6.85 8.47 14.73
C GLY A 181 -6.17 9.67 15.40
N PHE A 182 -5.91 9.56 16.70
CA PHE A 182 -5.00 10.43 17.45
C PHE A 182 -4.49 9.68 18.68
N PHE A 183 -3.38 10.13 19.26
CA PHE A 183 -2.79 9.50 20.42
C PHE A 183 -3.08 10.29 21.69
N VAL A 184 -3.30 9.56 22.78
CA VAL A 184 -3.49 10.12 24.13
C VAL A 184 -2.60 9.40 25.13
N SER A 185 -2.30 10.06 26.25
CA SER A 185 -1.53 9.50 27.35
C SER A 185 -2.23 9.69 28.68
N ASP A 186 -1.91 8.81 29.65
CA ASP A 186 -2.38 8.95 31.02
C ASP A 186 -1.84 10.25 31.62
N PRO A 187 -2.59 10.91 32.52
CA PRO A 187 -2.17 12.16 33.17
C PRO A 187 -0.92 12.01 34.05
N SER A 188 -0.47 10.78 34.34
CA SER A 188 0.66 10.43 35.20
C SER A 188 2.01 10.32 34.45
N PHE A 189 2.15 10.96 33.28
CA PHE A 189 3.28 10.87 32.32
C PHE A 189 4.70 10.68 32.91
N PRO A 190 5.60 9.86 32.29
CA PRO A 190 5.39 8.69 31.45
C PRO A 190 5.60 7.38 32.24
N ALA A 191 4.52 6.62 32.43
CA ALA A 191 4.61 5.21 32.80
C ALA A 191 4.70 4.35 31.52
N LYS A 192 5.43 3.23 31.57
CA LYS A 192 5.42 2.19 30.53
C LYS A 192 3.95 1.80 30.22
N TYR A 193 3.59 1.56 28.95
CA TYR A 193 2.20 1.33 28.52
C TYR A 193 1.25 2.52 28.72
N GLY A 194 1.76 3.72 28.99
CA GLY A 194 0.94 4.86 29.42
C GLY A 194 0.23 5.64 28.31
N ALA A 195 0.23 5.18 27.06
CA ALA A 195 -0.38 5.88 25.94
C ALA A 195 -1.01 4.92 24.93
N VAL A 196 -2.02 5.40 24.21
CA VAL A 196 -2.82 4.56 23.29
C VAL A 196 -3.37 5.38 22.14
N MET A 197 -3.59 4.71 21.01
CA MET A 197 -4.31 5.30 19.88
C MET A 197 -5.82 5.31 20.15
N VAL A 198 -6.48 6.42 19.83
CA VAL A 198 -7.93 6.58 19.89
C VAL A 198 -8.45 6.73 18.48
N VAL A 199 -9.46 5.93 18.13
CA VAL A 199 -10.07 5.90 16.80
C VAL A 199 -11.50 6.42 16.87
N VAL A 200 -11.82 7.38 16.01
CA VAL A 200 -13.13 8.03 15.89
C VAL A 200 -13.61 8.02 14.44
N ASP A 201 -14.89 8.31 14.22
CA ASP A 201 -15.46 8.39 12.87
C ASP A 201 -14.87 9.57 12.07
N LYS A 202 -14.80 9.47 10.74
CA LYS A 202 -14.18 10.49 9.86
C LYS A 202 -14.77 11.89 10.04
N ASP A 203 -16.08 11.95 10.27
CA ASP A 203 -16.87 13.16 10.45
C ASP A 203 -16.89 13.67 11.90
N PHE A 204 -16.07 13.09 12.79
CA PHE A 204 -15.87 13.60 14.14
C PHE A 204 -15.53 15.10 14.09
N ALA A 205 -16.42 15.89 14.70
CA ALA A 205 -16.50 17.34 14.50
C ALA A 205 -15.60 18.15 15.44
N GLU A 206 -15.25 17.59 16.59
CA GLU A 206 -14.45 18.30 17.58
C GLU A 206 -13.01 18.46 17.10
N THR A 207 -12.43 19.64 17.35
CA THR A 207 -11.01 19.89 17.11
C THR A 207 -10.25 19.75 18.43
N LEU A 208 -9.31 18.81 18.47
CA LEU A 208 -8.45 18.55 19.62
C LEU A 208 -7.04 19.08 19.36
N ALA A 209 -6.53 19.88 20.29
CA ALA A 209 -5.14 20.36 20.27
C ALA A 209 -4.26 19.46 21.15
N ILE A 210 -2.97 19.36 20.81
CA ILE A 210 -1.98 18.71 21.67
C ILE A 210 -1.95 19.43 23.03
N GLY A 211 -2.09 18.66 24.11
CA GLY A 211 -2.21 19.14 25.48
C GLY A 211 -3.64 19.42 25.95
N ASP A 212 -4.66 19.15 25.14
CA ASP A 212 -6.04 19.08 25.63
C ASP A 212 -6.24 17.87 26.55
N GLU A 213 -7.07 18.03 27.58
CA GLU A 213 -7.48 16.96 28.48
C GLU A 213 -8.88 16.48 28.09
N VAL A 214 -9.05 15.16 27.97
CA VAL A 214 -10.28 14.53 27.50
C VAL A 214 -10.68 13.33 28.36
N ASP A 215 -11.99 13.16 28.54
CA ASP A 215 -12.60 11.90 28.95
C ASP A 215 -13.06 11.14 27.70
N ILE A 216 -12.79 9.84 27.66
CA ILE A 216 -12.99 8.98 26.50
C ILE A 216 -13.89 7.83 26.93
N VAL A 217 -15.06 7.73 26.30
CA VAL A 217 -15.91 6.53 26.33
C VAL A 217 -15.74 5.83 24.99
N GLY A 218 -15.52 4.52 25.02
CA GLY A 218 -15.34 3.73 23.82
C GLY A 218 -15.26 2.24 24.13
N ARG A 219 -14.71 1.48 23.19
CA ARG A 219 -14.43 0.06 23.38
C ARG A 219 -12.94 -0.21 23.29
N ALA A 220 -12.44 -1.08 24.16
CA ALA A 220 -11.10 -1.63 23.99
C ALA A 220 -11.07 -2.44 22.69
N ASP A 221 -10.09 -2.20 21.84
CA ASP A 221 -9.97 -2.88 20.55
C ASP A 221 -8.52 -3.24 20.29
N GLU A 222 -8.35 -4.33 19.55
CA GLU A 222 -7.06 -4.87 19.17
C GLU A 222 -7.11 -5.09 17.66
N TYR A 223 -6.53 -4.14 16.91
CA TYR A 223 -6.72 -4.04 15.46
C TYR A 223 -5.42 -4.35 14.73
N TYR A 224 -5.25 -5.62 14.36
CA TYR A 224 -4.01 -6.15 13.78
C TYR A 224 -2.80 -5.91 14.69
N PHE A 225 -2.90 -6.25 15.98
CA PHE A 225 -1.84 -6.07 16.99
C PHE A 225 -1.49 -4.61 17.28
N ASN A 226 -2.44 -3.69 17.04
CA ASN A 226 -2.36 -2.32 17.51
C ASN A 226 -3.52 -2.10 18.51
N THR A 227 -3.15 -1.93 19.77
CA THR A 227 -4.09 -1.66 20.86
C THR A 227 -4.64 -0.25 20.70
N GLN A 228 -5.96 -0.14 20.70
CA GLN A 228 -6.64 1.14 20.48
C GLN A 228 -7.96 1.24 21.24
N ILE A 229 -8.41 2.48 21.46
CA ILE A 229 -9.75 2.78 21.96
C ILE A 229 -10.64 3.16 20.77
N ALA A 230 -11.61 2.31 20.45
CA ALA A 230 -12.63 2.60 19.45
C ALA A 230 -13.74 3.47 20.05
N ALA A 231 -13.63 4.79 19.89
CA ALA A 231 -14.58 5.81 20.37
C ALA A 231 -15.52 6.26 19.25
N ARG A 232 -16.18 5.30 18.59
CA ARG A 232 -17.07 5.53 17.44
C ARG A 232 -18.52 5.73 17.86
N ALA A 233 -19.25 6.62 17.20
CA ALA A 233 -20.63 6.94 17.53
C ALA A 233 -21.56 5.71 17.45
N ALA A 234 -21.35 4.85 16.44
CA ALA A 234 -22.09 3.60 16.28
C ALA A 234 -21.86 2.57 17.41
N GLN A 235 -20.83 2.78 18.23
CA GLN A 235 -20.46 1.94 19.37
C GLN A 235 -20.69 2.65 20.71
N ASN A 236 -21.48 3.74 20.72
CA ASN A 236 -21.69 4.63 21.87
C ASN A 236 -20.40 5.32 22.36
N GLY A 237 -19.41 5.45 21.49
CA GLY A 237 -18.18 6.16 21.78
C GLY A 237 -18.40 7.67 21.89
N LYS A 238 -17.68 8.30 22.81
CA LYS A 238 -17.77 9.73 23.10
C LYS A 238 -16.43 10.26 23.58
N ILE A 239 -16.00 11.38 23.01
CA ILE A 239 -14.88 12.17 23.53
C ILE A 239 -15.45 13.44 24.15
N THR A 240 -15.11 13.72 25.40
CA THR A 240 -15.51 14.94 26.11
C THR A 240 -14.28 15.71 26.51
N LYS A 241 -14.10 16.92 25.99
CA LYS A 241 -13.02 17.81 26.43
C LYS A 241 -13.31 18.31 27.85
N THR A 242 -12.43 17.97 28.79
CA THR A 242 -12.55 18.33 30.21
C THR A 242 -11.62 19.46 30.62
N GLY A 243 -10.57 19.73 29.83
CA GLY A 243 -9.60 20.78 30.10
C GLY A 243 -8.69 21.12 28.93
N ASN A 244 -7.81 22.10 29.13
CA ASN A 244 -6.77 22.52 28.18
C ASN A 244 -5.45 22.85 28.90
N ASN A 245 -4.38 23.05 28.12
CA ASN A 245 -3.06 23.52 28.56
C ASN A 245 -2.19 22.54 29.37
N LYS A 246 -2.31 21.23 29.10
CA LYS A 246 -1.44 20.19 29.67
C LYS A 246 -0.15 19.94 28.86
N LEU A 247 0.21 20.85 27.96
CA LEU A 247 1.38 20.69 27.08
C LEU A 247 2.69 20.49 27.86
N ALA A 248 2.85 21.15 29.02
CA ALA A 248 4.03 21.01 29.87
C ALA A 248 4.14 19.65 30.57
N ASP A 249 3.03 18.91 30.65
CA ASP A 249 2.96 17.59 31.27
C ASP A 249 3.37 16.48 30.28
N ILE A 250 3.37 16.78 28.96
CA ILE A 250 3.80 15.88 27.90
C ILE A 250 5.33 15.80 27.88
N LYS A 251 5.90 14.66 28.26
CA LYS A 251 7.35 14.46 28.34
C LYS A 251 7.77 13.17 27.64
N PRO A 252 8.62 13.20 26.60
CA PRO A 252 8.99 11.98 25.91
C PRO A 252 9.74 11.01 26.82
N VAL A 253 9.56 9.71 26.60
CA VAL A 253 10.40 8.67 27.19
C VAL A 253 11.68 8.56 26.38
N THR A 254 12.84 8.72 27.02
CA THR A 254 14.12 8.47 26.34
C THR A 254 14.28 6.97 26.10
N VAL A 255 14.54 6.60 24.84
CA VAL A 255 14.76 5.21 24.40
C VAL A 255 16.03 5.11 23.57
N THR A 256 16.54 3.90 23.41
CA THR A 256 17.63 3.54 22.50
C THR A 256 17.09 2.79 21.28
N ALA A 257 17.89 2.66 20.22
CA ALA A 257 17.48 1.89 19.04
C ALA A 257 17.11 0.42 19.36
N ALA A 258 17.71 -0.16 20.41
CA ALA A 258 17.42 -1.53 20.84
C ALA A 258 16.06 -1.65 21.55
N ASP A 259 15.53 -0.57 22.11
CA ASP A 259 14.23 -0.54 22.78
C ASP A 259 13.08 -0.43 21.78
N VAL A 260 13.33 0.15 20.60
CA VAL A 260 12.30 0.45 19.59
C VAL A 260 12.68 0.00 18.17
N PRO A 261 13.11 -1.26 17.95
CA PRO A 261 13.28 -1.78 16.59
C PRO A 261 11.95 -1.70 15.83
N GLY A 262 11.99 -1.30 14.56
CA GLY A 262 10.78 -1.18 13.74
C GLY A 262 10.21 -2.53 13.32
N ALA A 263 11.07 -3.51 13.03
CA ALA A 263 10.62 -4.87 12.74
C ALA A 263 10.26 -5.60 14.06
N PRO A 264 9.07 -6.20 14.17
CA PRO A 264 8.72 -7.02 15.33
C PRO A 264 9.63 -8.26 15.37
N LYS A 265 9.84 -8.77 16.59
CA LYS A 265 10.67 -9.96 16.81
C LYS A 265 10.06 -11.20 16.16
N ASP A 266 8.74 -11.34 16.25
CA ASP A 266 7.93 -12.35 15.59
C ASP A 266 6.74 -11.64 14.93
N LYS A 267 6.63 -11.72 13.60
CA LYS A 267 5.52 -11.09 12.87
C LYS A 267 4.17 -11.74 13.17
N THR A 268 4.18 -12.97 13.69
CA THR A 268 2.96 -13.70 14.06
C THR A 268 2.53 -13.45 15.51
N ASP A 269 3.42 -12.85 16.31
CA ASP A 269 3.18 -12.45 17.70
C ASP A 269 3.96 -11.15 18.04
N PRO A 270 3.53 -10.00 17.47
CA PRO A 270 4.25 -8.74 17.59
C PRO A 270 4.38 -8.24 19.02
N GLU A 271 3.44 -8.59 19.90
CA GLU A 271 3.42 -8.16 21.30
C GLU A 271 4.61 -8.66 22.13
N THR A 272 5.35 -9.64 21.61
CA THR A 272 6.61 -10.10 22.22
C THR A 272 7.81 -9.20 21.91
N SER A 273 7.61 -8.15 21.11
CA SER A 273 8.65 -7.23 20.67
C SER A 273 9.07 -6.27 21.78
N ALA A 274 10.35 -5.86 21.75
CA ALA A 274 10.86 -4.87 22.71
C ALA A 274 10.15 -3.51 22.60
N THR A 275 9.63 -3.18 21.41
CA THR A 275 8.93 -1.94 21.09
C THR A 275 7.51 -1.88 21.64
N GLU A 276 6.86 -3.04 21.83
CA GLU A 276 5.45 -3.13 22.24
C GLU A 276 5.09 -2.24 23.45
N PRO A 277 5.89 -2.19 24.52
CA PRO A 277 5.54 -1.36 25.67
C PRO A 277 5.58 0.15 25.46
N TYR A 278 6.08 0.57 24.32
CA TYR A 278 6.15 1.95 23.89
C TYR A 278 5.10 2.27 22.82
N GLU A 279 4.26 1.31 22.41
CA GLU A 279 3.16 1.57 21.49
C GLU A 279 2.29 2.73 22.02
N GLY A 280 1.99 3.68 21.12
CA GLY A 280 1.28 4.91 21.42
C GLY A 280 2.08 5.96 22.21
N MET A 281 3.21 5.60 22.82
CA MET A 281 3.98 6.50 23.67
C MET A 281 4.77 7.53 22.86
N LEU A 282 4.86 8.76 23.37
CA LEU A 282 5.83 9.74 22.89
C LEU A 282 7.23 9.37 23.37
N VAL A 283 8.12 9.04 22.44
CA VAL A 283 9.52 8.66 22.73
C VAL A 283 10.50 9.73 22.27
N GLU A 284 11.75 9.65 22.75
CA GLU A 284 12.90 10.45 22.30
C GLU A 284 14.13 9.56 22.11
N LEU A 285 14.70 9.54 20.91
CA LEU A 285 16.01 8.98 20.63
C LEU A 285 17.02 10.11 20.46
N LYS A 286 18.28 9.85 20.80
CA LYS A 286 19.37 10.84 20.70
C LYS A 286 20.56 10.29 19.95
N ASN A 287 21.22 11.18 19.21
CA ASN A 287 22.50 10.94 18.54
C ASN A 287 22.48 9.66 17.68
N ILE A 288 21.48 9.55 16.81
CA ILE A 288 21.27 8.40 15.95
C ILE A 288 21.56 8.79 14.50
N LYS A 289 22.14 7.87 13.72
CA LYS A 289 22.44 8.12 12.31
C LYS A 289 21.36 7.60 11.39
N VAL A 290 21.24 8.24 10.24
CA VAL A 290 20.39 7.78 9.14
C VAL A 290 21.06 6.62 8.42
N ALA A 291 20.37 5.49 8.35
CA ALA A 291 20.82 4.28 7.64
C ALA A 291 20.28 4.24 6.20
N LYS A 292 19.03 4.68 5.98
CA LYS A 292 18.43 4.86 4.64
C LYS A 292 17.66 6.18 4.59
N GLU A 293 17.75 6.87 3.45
CA GLU A 293 16.96 8.09 3.21
C GLU A 293 15.46 7.77 3.17
N ALA A 294 14.64 8.82 3.25
CA ALA A 294 13.20 8.70 3.09
C ALA A 294 12.86 8.03 1.75
N ASP A 295 12.03 6.99 1.78
CA ASP A 295 11.47 6.39 0.57
C ASP A 295 10.32 7.24 -0.01
N GLN A 296 9.63 6.71 -1.03
CA GLN A 296 8.51 7.39 -1.68
C GLN A 296 7.29 7.62 -0.77
N TYR A 297 7.24 6.94 0.38
CA TYR A 297 6.20 7.06 1.39
C TYR A 297 6.67 7.89 2.60
N GLY A 298 7.86 8.50 2.52
CA GLY A 298 8.41 9.30 3.62
C GLY A 298 9.01 8.46 4.76
N VAL A 299 9.23 7.16 4.53
CA VAL A 299 9.77 6.25 5.56
C VAL A 299 11.29 6.32 5.59
N ILE A 300 11.84 6.68 6.75
CA ILE A 300 13.28 6.78 7.01
C ILE A 300 13.71 5.62 7.91
N GLU A 301 14.83 4.98 7.58
CA GLU A 301 15.45 3.97 8.44
C GLU A 301 16.68 4.58 9.14
N LEU A 302 16.71 4.50 10.46
CA LEU A 302 17.84 4.90 11.27
C LEU A 302 18.65 3.67 11.73
N GLU A 303 19.89 3.89 12.15
CA GLU A 303 20.76 2.81 12.65
C GLU A 303 20.07 1.99 13.76
N GLY A 304 20.29 0.67 13.75
CA GLY A 304 19.61 -0.26 14.67
C GLY A 304 18.21 -0.68 14.23
N GLY A 305 17.79 -0.32 13.01
CA GLY A 305 16.51 -0.75 12.43
C GLY A 305 15.31 0.02 12.97
N VAL A 306 15.52 1.23 13.48
CA VAL A 306 14.44 2.12 13.91
C VAL A 306 13.80 2.75 12.67
N ILE A 307 12.48 2.72 12.61
CA ILE A 307 11.72 3.26 11.48
C ILE A 307 11.00 4.53 11.90
N VAL A 308 11.13 5.57 11.07
CA VAL A 308 10.46 6.87 11.22
C VAL A 308 9.55 7.06 10.01
N ASP A 309 8.34 7.56 10.23
CA ASP A 309 7.35 7.74 9.17
C ASP A 309 6.73 9.14 9.23
N ASP A 310 6.39 9.67 8.06
CA ASP A 310 5.97 11.06 7.87
C ASP A 310 4.46 11.29 8.03
N THR A 311 3.70 10.25 8.41
CA THR A 311 2.24 10.29 8.59
C THR A 311 1.76 11.51 9.37
N LEU A 312 2.46 11.88 10.44
CA LEU A 312 2.14 13.06 11.24
C LEU A 312 2.93 14.32 10.83
N PHE A 313 4.14 14.18 10.31
CA PHE A 313 5.00 15.30 9.95
C PHE A 313 5.83 15.01 8.70
N LYS A 314 5.51 15.77 7.64
CA LYS A 314 6.20 15.73 6.35
C LYS A 314 7.38 16.70 6.29
N GLY A 315 8.15 16.65 5.20
CA GLY A 315 9.15 17.66 4.87
C GLY A 315 10.54 17.41 5.47
N TYR A 316 10.75 16.29 6.16
CA TYR A 316 12.05 15.89 6.66
C TYR A 316 12.71 14.88 5.72
N ALA A 317 13.84 15.26 5.11
CA ALA A 317 14.55 14.44 4.14
C ALA A 317 16.07 14.42 4.44
N PRO A 318 16.49 13.70 5.50
CA PRO A 318 17.90 13.63 5.85
C PRO A 318 18.65 12.69 4.91
N LYS A 319 19.98 12.79 4.89
CA LYS A 319 20.87 11.99 4.05
C LYS A 319 21.51 10.86 4.83
N VAL A 320 21.83 9.76 4.15
CA VAL A 320 22.53 8.62 4.77
C VAL A 320 23.81 9.10 5.45
N GLY A 321 24.00 8.68 6.70
CA GLY A 321 25.13 9.08 7.53
C GLY A 321 24.95 10.38 8.32
N ASP A 322 23.91 11.18 8.03
CA ASP A 322 23.55 12.33 8.87
C ASP A 322 23.29 11.87 10.30
N THR A 323 23.75 12.65 11.27
CA THR A 323 23.50 12.39 12.69
C THR A 323 22.38 13.29 13.16
N ILE A 324 21.29 12.70 13.64
CA ILE A 324 20.15 13.38 14.22
C ILE A 324 20.40 13.49 15.73
N ALA A 325 20.56 14.71 16.26
CA ALA A 325 20.89 14.89 17.68
C ALA A 325 19.74 14.43 18.59
N PHE A 326 18.49 14.70 18.18
CA PHE A 326 17.30 14.11 18.78
C PHE A 326 16.18 13.92 17.76
N ILE A 327 15.38 12.87 17.96
CA ILE A 327 14.10 12.68 17.29
C ILE A 327 13.06 12.20 18.28
N ARG A 328 11.88 12.79 18.21
CA ARG A 328 10.71 12.48 19.04
C ARG A 328 9.54 12.09 18.15
N GLY A 329 8.64 11.29 18.69
CA GLY A 329 7.41 10.93 18.00
C GLY A 329 6.61 9.94 18.81
N VAL A 330 5.33 9.82 18.48
CA VAL A 330 4.48 8.76 19.01
C VAL A 330 4.78 7.46 18.27
N ILE A 331 4.81 6.32 18.95
CA ILE A 331 4.99 5.03 18.28
C ILE A 331 3.65 4.50 17.80
N GLN A 332 3.60 4.03 16.57
CA GLN A 332 2.45 3.33 15.99
C GLN A 332 2.89 1.98 15.45
N TYR A 333 2.12 0.92 15.74
CA TYR A 333 2.21 -0.33 15.00
C TYR A 333 1.23 -0.35 13.83
N SER A 334 1.71 -0.68 12.63
CA SER A 334 0.84 -0.95 11.48
C SER A 334 1.60 -1.72 10.41
N TYR A 335 0.90 -2.56 9.63
CA TYR A 335 1.49 -3.32 8.52
C TYR A 335 2.78 -4.07 8.92
N ASP A 336 2.76 -4.73 10.08
CA ASP A 336 3.86 -5.49 10.65
C ASP A 336 5.13 -4.70 10.99
N VAL A 337 5.00 -3.38 11.25
CA VAL A 337 6.13 -2.49 11.55
C VAL A 337 5.74 -1.45 12.61
N TYR A 338 6.60 -1.26 13.62
CA TYR A 338 6.56 -0.13 14.54
C TYR A 338 7.24 1.09 13.93
N ARG A 339 6.60 2.26 14.01
CA ARG A 339 7.09 3.53 13.46
C ARG A 339 7.07 4.61 14.51
N ILE A 340 8.11 5.43 14.55
CA ILE A 340 8.09 6.71 15.26
C ILE A 340 7.46 7.74 14.34
N LEU A 341 6.43 8.43 14.81
CA LEU A 341 5.71 9.47 14.09
C LEU A 341 6.00 10.85 14.72
N PRO A 342 6.97 11.62 14.20
CA PRO A 342 7.21 12.98 14.65
C PRO A 342 5.97 13.85 14.43
N ARG A 343 5.65 14.74 15.36
CA ARG A 343 4.40 15.52 15.29
C ARG A 343 4.60 16.87 14.61
N SER A 344 5.83 17.37 14.62
CA SER A 344 6.22 18.68 14.06
C SER A 344 7.74 18.77 13.87
N ASP A 345 8.19 19.88 13.29
CA ASP A 345 9.60 20.25 13.16
C ASP A 345 10.31 20.33 14.52
N LYS A 346 9.59 20.62 15.60
CA LYS A 346 10.14 20.67 16.96
C LYS A 346 10.47 19.30 17.56
N ASP A 347 10.00 18.23 16.94
CA ASP A 347 10.27 16.86 17.36
C ASP A 347 11.55 16.30 16.73
N ILE A 348 12.17 16.97 15.74
CA ILE A 348 13.36 16.47 15.05
C ILE A 348 14.45 17.55 15.00
N ASP A 349 15.67 17.19 15.37
CA ASP A 349 16.81 18.10 15.25
C ASP A 349 17.07 18.50 13.78
N GLY A 350 17.19 19.80 13.53
CA GLY A 350 17.45 20.35 12.20
C GLY A 350 16.25 20.33 11.23
N ALA A 351 15.08 19.80 11.63
CA ALA A 351 13.89 19.86 10.79
C ALA A 351 13.36 21.30 10.68
N LYS A 352 12.71 21.57 9.54
CA LYS A 352 11.99 22.82 9.26
C LYS A 352 10.53 22.48 8.98
N PRO A 353 9.60 23.44 9.14
CA PRO A 353 8.25 23.27 8.65
C PRO A 353 8.24 22.81 7.18
N PRO A 354 7.33 21.90 6.78
CA PRO A 354 7.24 21.45 5.41
C PRO A 354 6.89 22.63 4.50
N CYS A 355 7.48 22.67 3.30
CA CYS A 355 7.12 23.65 2.30
C CYS A 355 5.71 23.37 1.76
N ALA A 356 4.94 24.41 1.47
CA ALA A 356 3.65 24.32 0.78
C ALA A 356 3.71 24.89 -0.64
N LYS A 357 4.73 25.70 -0.93
CA LYS A 357 4.96 26.39 -2.21
C LYS A 357 6.43 26.76 -2.37
N ASP A 358 6.85 27.07 -3.59
CA ASP A 358 8.25 27.34 -3.93
C ASP A 358 8.84 28.52 -3.11
N GLU A 359 8.02 29.51 -2.73
CA GLU A 359 8.48 30.64 -1.92
C GLU A 359 8.85 30.28 -0.48
N ASP A 360 8.45 29.09 -0.01
CA ASP A 360 8.86 28.59 1.30
C ASP A 360 10.30 28.00 1.25
N CYS A 361 10.85 27.82 0.05
CA CYS A 361 12.18 27.23 -0.19
C CYS A 361 13.24 28.30 -0.47
N ALA A 362 14.52 27.90 -0.43
CA ALA A 362 15.61 28.82 -0.75
C ALA A 362 15.56 29.23 -2.23
N SER A 363 16.18 30.37 -2.57
CA SER A 363 16.19 30.85 -3.95
C SER A 363 16.79 29.80 -4.90
N GLY A 364 16.03 29.41 -5.93
CA GLY A 364 16.40 28.38 -6.89
C GLY A 364 15.90 26.98 -6.53
N GLU A 365 15.35 26.78 -5.33
CA GLU A 365 14.69 25.54 -4.95
C GLU A 365 13.21 25.55 -5.36
N THR A 366 12.62 24.37 -5.46
CA THR A 366 11.18 24.18 -5.65
C THR A 366 10.60 23.31 -4.54
N CYS A 367 9.34 23.53 -4.20
CA CYS A 367 8.66 22.75 -3.18
C CYS A 367 8.01 21.51 -3.78
N ASN A 368 8.39 20.32 -3.29
CA ASN A 368 7.59 19.13 -3.52
C ASN A 368 6.40 19.11 -2.56
N THR A 369 5.26 19.69 -2.96
CA THR A 369 4.07 19.79 -2.10
C THR A 369 3.51 18.44 -1.63
N SER A 370 3.81 17.34 -2.31
CA SER A 370 3.39 15.99 -1.89
C SER A 370 4.15 15.51 -0.65
N THR A 371 5.44 15.87 -0.57
CA THR A 371 6.37 15.47 0.50
C THR A 371 6.70 16.59 1.48
N GLY A 372 6.37 17.84 1.16
CA GLY A 372 6.75 19.03 1.93
C GLY A 372 8.25 19.35 1.91
N VAL A 373 9.02 18.76 1.00
CA VAL A 373 10.49 18.90 0.93
C VAL A 373 10.88 19.92 -0.14
N CYS A 374 11.74 20.89 0.23
CA CYS A 374 12.42 21.76 -0.72
C CYS A 374 13.52 20.98 -1.44
N VAL A 375 13.52 21.06 -2.77
CA VAL A 375 14.55 20.44 -3.60
C VAL A 375 15.36 21.49 -4.32
N GLY A 376 16.66 21.22 -4.47
CA GLY A 376 17.56 22.06 -5.27
C GLY A 376 17.03 22.35 -6.68
N PRO A 377 17.58 23.37 -7.36
CA PRO A 377 17.23 23.65 -8.74
C PRO A 377 17.37 22.38 -9.58
N PRO A 378 16.42 22.11 -10.48
CA PRO A 378 16.51 20.94 -11.33
C PRO A 378 17.82 21.01 -12.12
N LYS A 379 18.59 19.94 -12.07
CA LYS A 379 19.80 19.82 -12.89
C LYS A 379 19.38 19.45 -14.31
N THR A 380 20.14 19.91 -15.29
CA THR A 380 19.90 19.52 -16.68
C THR A 380 20.41 18.10 -16.93
N TYR A 381 19.57 17.24 -17.51
CA TYR A 381 19.87 15.87 -17.89
C TYR A 381 19.53 15.63 -19.37
N SER A 382 20.12 14.60 -19.97
CA SER A 382 19.63 14.01 -21.24
C SER A 382 18.57 12.94 -20.95
N VAL A 383 17.82 12.51 -21.97
CA VAL A 383 16.89 11.37 -21.80
C VAL A 383 17.65 10.11 -21.38
N LYS A 384 18.85 9.92 -21.96
CA LYS A 384 19.74 8.82 -21.59
C LYS A 384 20.12 8.83 -20.10
N ASP A 385 20.35 9.99 -19.51
CA ASP A 385 20.73 10.09 -18.10
C ASP A 385 19.59 9.67 -17.15
N LEU A 386 18.34 9.70 -17.61
CA LEU A 386 17.19 9.23 -16.82
C LEU A 386 17.08 7.71 -16.81
N GLN A 387 17.62 7.05 -17.84
CA GLN A 387 17.31 5.67 -18.23
C GLN A 387 18.52 4.73 -18.10
N ASP A 388 19.75 5.23 -18.29
CA ASP A 388 20.98 4.42 -18.21
C ASP A 388 21.58 4.47 -16.79
N PRO A 389 21.42 3.42 -15.95
CA PRO A 389 21.96 3.40 -14.59
C PRO A 389 23.49 3.44 -14.55
N THR A 390 24.17 3.27 -15.69
CA THR A 390 25.63 3.39 -15.79
C THR A 390 26.08 4.81 -16.14
N SER A 391 25.15 5.74 -16.41
CA SER A 391 25.50 7.14 -16.67
C SER A 391 26.18 7.77 -15.46
N THR A 392 27.25 8.54 -15.71
CA THR A 392 27.91 9.34 -14.67
C THR A 392 27.02 10.47 -14.15
N ASN A 393 25.98 10.83 -14.90
CA ASN A 393 24.95 11.79 -14.53
C ASN A 393 23.60 11.09 -14.32
N TYR A 394 23.57 9.80 -13.95
CA TYR A 394 22.31 9.08 -13.76
C TYR A 394 21.39 9.78 -12.75
N ALA A 395 20.16 10.07 -13.17
CA ALA A 395 19.16 10.73 -12.36
C ALA A 395 18.33 9.70 -11.57
N ALA A 396 18.85 9.29 -10.40
CA ALA A 396 18.15 8.36 -9.52
C ALA A 396 16.70 8.81 -9.21
N LYS A 397 15.80 7.85 -8.95
CA LYS A 397 14.38 8.10 -8.63
C LYS A 397 14.18 9.27 -7.66
N GLY A 398 13.20 10.12 -7.95
CA GLY A 398 12.83 11.29 -7.16
C GLY A 398 13.68 12.53 -7.43
N THR A 399 14.75 12.42 -8.22
CA THR A 399 15.63 13.53 -8.58
C THR A 399 14.84 14.58 -9.36
N ALA A 400 14.98 15.86 -8.99
CA ALA A 400 14.45 16.96 -9.78
C ALA A 400 15.28 17.11 -11.07
N VAL A 401 14.62 17.02 -12.21
CA VAL A 401 15.27 17.02 -13.53
C VAL A 401 14.73 18.14 -14.40
N GLU A 402 15.60 18.70 -15.22
CA GLU A 402 15.28 19.52 -16.37
C GLU A 402 15.83 18.83 -17.61
N ILE A 403 14.99 18.53 -18.59
CA ILE A 403 15.43 18.08 -19.92
C ILE A 403 15.01 19.13 -20.94
N LYS A 404 15.90 19.47 -21.86
CA LYS A 404 15.70 20.59 -22.79
C LYS A 404 15.73 20.14 -24.24
N GLY A 405 14.87 20.76 -25.03
CA GLY A 405 14.82 20.58 -26.48
C GLY A 405 14.47 19.14 -26.91
N VAL A 406 13.76 18.36 -26.09
CA VAL A 406 13.38 17.00 -26.47
C VAL A 406 12.18 17.02 -27.42
N ILE A 407 12.11 16.03 -28.32
CA ILE A 407 11.07 15.95 -29.35
C ILE A 407 9.96 15.02 -28.91
N VAL A 408 8.71 15.49 -28.98
CA VAL A 408 7.51 14.68 -28.76
C VAL A 408 7.41 13.60 -29.83
N THR A 409 7.38 12.33 -29.41
CA THR A 409 7.34 11.17 -30.31
C THR A 409 6.00 10.46 -30.34
N SER A 410 5.06 10.73 -29.42
CA SER A 410 3.70 10.18 -29.44
C SER A 410 2.63 11.27 -29.28
N GLU A 411 1.38 10.95 -29.60
CA GLU A 411 0.25 11.74 -29.12
C GLU A 411 0.09 11.58 -27.60
N LEU A 412 -0.69 12.47 -26.97
CA LEU A 412 -1.10 12.30 -25.58
C LEU A 412 -2.09 11.13 -25.47
N PHE A 413 -1.91 10.33 -24.43
CA PHE A 413 -2.81 9.23 -24.08
C PHE A 413 -3.17 9.28 -22.60
N ASP A 414 -4.30 8.70 -22.23
CA ASP A 414 -4.71 8.59 -20.83
C ASP A 414 -3.90 7.48 -20.14
N VAL A 415 -3.27 7.82 -19.02
CA VAL A 415 -2.54 6.86 -18.16
C VAL A 415 -3.48 6.37 -17.06
N SER A 416 -4.32 7.26 -16.55
CA SER A 416 -5.40 6.96 -15.60
C SER A 416 -6.49 8.03 -15.70
N SER A 417 -7.52 7.95 -14.85
CA SER A 417 -8.55 9.00 -14.79
C SER A 417 -8.02 10.39 -14.36
N THR A 418 -6.82 10.46 -13.79
CA THR A 418 -6.22 11.70 -13.28
C THR A 418 -4.90 12.06 -13.95
N LEU A 419 -4.39 11.23 -14.87
CA LEU A 419 -3.07 11.40 -15.48
C LEU A 419 -3.10 11.15 -16.99
N LYS A 420 -2.28 11.91 -17.72
CA LYS A 420 -1.98 11.71 -19.13
C LYS A 420 -0.49 11.44 -19.33
N GLY A 421 -0.16 10.79 -20.43
CA GLY A 421 1.19 10.42 -20.82
C GLY A 421 1.50 10.81 -22.26
N PHE A 422 2.77 11.02 -22.57
CA PHE A 422 3.30 11.10 -23.92
C PHE A 422 4.78 10.73 -23.92
N TYR A 423 5.33 10.32 -25.05
CA TYR A 423 6.75 9.95 -25.16
C TYR A 423 7.56 11.10 -25.76
N VAL A 424 8.80 11.24 -25.30
CA VAL A 424 9.80 12.18 -25.85
C VAL A 424 11.11 11.47 -26.11
N ALA A 425 11.93 12.04 -26.99
CA ALA A 425 13.28 11.56 -27.30
C ALA A 425 14.24 12.74 -27.48
N ASP A 426 15.53 12.52 -27.22
CA ASP A 426 16.58 13.50 -27.55
C ASP A 426 16.62 13.74 -29.08
N PRO A 427 16.77 14.99 -29.56
CA PRO A 427 16.81 15.28 -31.00
C PRO A 427 17.89 14.50 -31.74
N GLY A 428 17.52 13.85 -32.85
CA GLY A 428 18.47 13.14 -33.70
C GLY A 428 19.10 11.90 -33.06
N PHE A 429 18.66 11.49 -31.87
CA PHE A 429 19.17 10.31 -31.18
C PHE A 429 18.38 9.06 -31.57
N ALA A 430 19.12 7.98 -31.82
CA ALA A 430 18.61 6.61 -31.91
C ALA A 430 19.57 5.72 -31.12
N GLY A 431 19.06 4.65 -30.53
CA GLY A 431 19.83 3.72 -29.73
C GLY A 431 19.09 3.34 -28.45
N LYS A 432 19.84 2.75 -27.51
CA LYS A 432 19.34 2.41 -26.18
C LYS A 432 19.16 3.69 -25.34
N TYR A 433 18.16 3.69 -24.47
CA TYR A 433 17.90 4.76 -23.50
C TYR A 433 17.60 6.13 -24.13
N SER A 434 17.14 6.16 -25.37
CA SER A 434 16.94 7.41 -26.13
C SER A 434 15.50 7.91 -26.13
N GLY A 435 14.62 7.34 -25.31
CA GLY A 435 13.23 7.75 -25.17
C GLY A 435 12.74 7.56 -23.75
N VAL A 436 11.76 8.34 -23.34
CA VAL A 436 11.15 8.26 -21.99
C VAL A 436 9.69 8.69 -22.04
N MET A 437 8.88 8.07 -21.19
CA MET A 437 7.50 8.47 -20.97
C MET A 437 7.45 9.68 -20.04
N VAL A 438 6.69 10.70 -20.40
CA VAL A 438 6.42 11.89 -19.59
C VAL A 438 4.99 11.82 -19.08
N VAL A 439 4.81 11.99 -17.77
CA VAL A 439 3.50 11.93 -17.10
C VAL A 439 3.09 13.31 -16.59
N VAL A 440 1.88 13.73 -16.93
CA VAL A 440 1.30 15.03 -16.56
C VAL A 440 -0.09 14.85 -15.95
N ASP A 441 -0.61 15.86 -15.26
CA ASP A 441 -1.97 15.83 -14.73
C ASP A 441 -2.99 15.77 -15.89
N SER A 442 -4.16 15.12 -15.71
CA SER A 442 -5.18 15.02 -16.76
C SER A 442 -5.75 16.38 -17.21
N THR A 443 -5.61 17.39 -16.35
CA THR A 443 -5.93 18.80 -16.61
C THR A 443 -4.90 19.55 -17.45
N PHE A 444 -3.78 18.90 -17.83
CA PHE A 444 -2.77 19.46 -18.72
C PHE A 444 -3.41 19.90 -20.04
N SER A 445 -3.25 21.19 -20.35
CA SER A 445 -4.00 21.89 -21.40
C SER A 445 -3.18 22.24 -22.64
N GLU A 446 -1.87 22.03 -22.62
CA GLU A 446 -1.04 22.28 -23.81
C GLU A 446 -1.33 21.23 -24.89
N THR A 447 -1.53 21.69 -26.11
CA THR A 447 -1.69 20.81 -27.27
C THR A 447 -0.32 20.47 -27.82
N LEU A 448 0.12 19.22 -27.62
CA LEU A 448 1.35 18.69 -28.19
C LEU A 448 1.03 17.81 -29.40
N ALA A 449 1.82 17.98 -30.46
CA ALA A 449 1.82 17.14 -31.65
C ALA A 449 3.17 16.40 -31.77
N ILE A 450 3.16 15.25 -32.44
CA ILE A 450 4.41 14.55 -32.80
C ILE A 450 5.31 15.50 -33.59
N GLY A 451 6.58 15.61 -33.16
CA GLY A 451 7.56 16.54 -33.72
C GLY A 451 7.56 17.94 -33.09
N ASP A 452 6.77 18.19 -32.05
CA ASP A 452 6.97 19.38 -31.22
C ASP A 452 8.23 19.25 -30.37
N GLU A 453 8.91 20.37 -30.16
CA GLU A 453 10.10 20.47 -29.29
C GLU A 453 9.66 21.07 -27.96
N VAL A 454 10.07 20.45 -26.86
CA VAL A 454 9.67 20.84 -25.49
C VAL A 454 10.85 20.85 -24.53
N ASP A 455 10.79 21.78 -23.57
CA ASP A 455 11.58 21.76 -22.35
C ASP A 455 10.70 21.25 -21.21
N ILE A 456 11.20 20.31 -20.42
CA ILE A 456 10.45 19.67 -19.35
C ILE A 456 11.20 19.79 -18.04
N VAL A 457 10.54 20.35 -17.03
CA VAL A 457 10.92 20.28 -15.62
C VAL A 457 10.02 19.25 -14.94
N GLY A 458 10.60 18.33 -14.20
CA GLY A 458 9.85 17.31 -13.49
C GLY A 458 10.75 16.50 -12.55
N ARG A 459 10.36 15.26 -12.30
CA ARG A 459 11.13 14.31 -11.51
C ARG A 459 11.30 12.98 -12.23
N SER A 460 12.49 12.40 -12.17
CA SER A 460 12.65 10.99 -12.54
C SER A 460 11.87 10.13 -11.55
N ASP A 461 11.21 9.10 -12.05
CA ASP A 461 10.41 8.18 -11.27
C ASP A 461 10.48 6.77 -11.86
N GLU A 462 10.38 5.79 -10.98
CA GLU A 462 10.23 4.38 -11.34
C GLU A 462 8.88 3.91 -10.83
N TYR A 463 7.94 3.68 -11.74
CA TYR A 463 6.58 3.33 -11.42
C TYR A 463 6.25 1.93 -11.92
N PHE A 464 6.21 0.97 -11.00
CA PHE A 464 6.10 -0.46 -11.32
C PHE A 464 7.15 -0.92 -12.35
N ASN A 465 8.40 -0.48 -12.15
CA ASN A 465 9.55 -0.75 -13.03
C ASN A 465 9.41 -0.19 -14.45
N ASN A 466 8.63 0.89 -14.60
CA ASN A 466 8.65 1.72 -15.80
C ASN A 466 9.24 3.08 -15.46
N THR A 467 10.35 3.40 -16.12
CA THR A 467 11.08 4.66 -16.00
C THR A 467 10.25 5.77 -16.65
N GLN A 468 9.91 6.79 -15.88
CA GLN A 468 9.11 7.92 -16.34
C GLN A 468 9.58 9.26 -15.78
N LEU A 469 9.25 10.32 -16.50
CA LEU A 469 9.44 11.70 -16.07
C LEU A 469 8.09 12.29 -15.62
N VAL A 470 7.92 12.50 -14.32
CA VAL A 470 6.71 13.08 -13.74
C VAL A 470 6.79 14.61 -13.79
N ALA A 471 6.05 15.22 -14.71
CA ALA A 471 5.97 16.66 -14.96
C ALA A 471 4.61 17.24 -14.55
N ARG A 472 4.12 16.83 -13.37
CA ARG A 472 2.82 17.25 -12.82
C ARG A 472 2.91 18.64 -12.19
N ALA A 473 1.92 19.50 -12.45
CA ALA A 473 1.90 20.86 -11.91
C ALA A 473 1.83 20.86 -10.37
N THR A 474 1.15 19.85 -9.80
CA THR A 474 1.09 19.62 -8.35
C THR A 474 2.45 19.30 -7.72
N GLN A 475 3.46 18.94 -8.51
CA GLN A 475 4.81 18.60 -8.07
C GLN A 475 5.86 19.56 -8.66
N SER A 476 5.44 20.79 -8.98
CA SER A 476 6.25 21.84 -9.63
C SER A 476 6.80 21.43 -11.00
N GLY A 477 6.18 20.42 -11.64
CA GLY A 477 6.48 19.99 -12.98
C GLY A 477 5.92 20.97 -14.03
N LYS A 478 6.63 21.09 -15.14
CA LYS A 478 6.29 22.01 -16.23
C LYS A 478 6.73 21.43 -17.56
N VAL A 479 5.86 21.46 -18.54
CA VAL A 479 6.19 21.20 -19.95
C VAL A 479 6.03 22.51 -20.70
N THR A 480 7.08 22.97 -21.36
CA THR A 480 7.08 24.20 -22.15
C THR A 480 7.36 23.86 -23.60
N LYS A 481 6.43 24.14 -24.50
CA LYS A 481 6.68 24.02 -25.94
C LYS A 481 7.64 25.12 -26.40
N THR A 482 8.78 24.73 -26.94
CA THR A 482 9.86 25.62 -27.39
C THR A 482 10.00 25.65 -28.91
N GLY A 483 9.45 24.65 -29.61
CA GLY A 483 9.47 24.57 -31.08
C GLY A 483 8.41 23.64 -31.66
N ASN A 484 8.40 23.53 -32.99
CA ASN A 484 7.48 22.66 -33.74
C ASN A 484 8.11 22.15 -35.05
N ASN A 485 7.40 21.26 -35.75
CA ASN A 485 7.75 20.74 -37.07
C ASN A 485 9.08 19.97 -37.15
N LYS A 486 9.49 19.31 -36.05
CA LYS A 486 10.71 18.49 -35.96
C LYS A 486 10.50 17.01 -36.25
N VAL A 487 9.44 16.65 -36.99
CA VAL A 487 9.16 15.24 -37.35
C VAL A 487 10.34 14.59 -38.08
N ALA A 488 11.09 15.34 -38.90
CA ALA A 488 12.28 14.83 -39.60
C ALA A 488 13.47 14.52 -38.66
N ASP A 489 13.48 15.12 -37.46
CA ASP A 489 14.50 14.92 -36.43
C ASP A 489 14.23 13.64 -35.62
N ILE A 490 13.00 13.09 -35.66
CA ILE A 490 12.65 11.81 -35.03
C ILE A 490 13.39 10.68 -35.77
N LYS A 491 14.22 9.95 -35.03
CA LYS A 491 14.87 8.72 -35.49
C LYS A 491 14.29 7.52 -34.77
N TYR A 492 14.27 6.39 -35.44
CA TYR A 492 13.92 5.10 -34.85
C TYR A 492 15.17 4.25 -34.71
N THR A 493 15.22 3.48 -33.64
CA THR A 493 16.30 2.52 -33.39
C THR A 493 15.99 1.22 -34.12
N ALA A 494 16.77 0.85 -35.13
CA ALA A 494 16.63 -0.47 -35.76
C ALA A 494 17.06 -1.55 -34.76
N VAL A 495 16.17 -2.51 -34.49
CA VAL A 495 16.38 -3.60 -33.53
C VAL A 495 16.09 -4.94 -34.22
N ASN A 496 16.76 -6.01 -33.82
CA ASN A 496 16.38 -7.35 -34.24
C ASN A 496 15.42 -7.97 -33.22
N ALA A 497 14.48 -8.80 -33.67
CA ALA A 497 13.57 -9.51 -32.76
C ALA A 497 14.32 -10.30 -31.67
N ALA A 498 15.50 -10.84 -32.00
CA ALA A 498 16.34 -11.56 -31.06
C ALA A 498 16.95 -10.69 -29.94
N ASP A 499 16.97 -9.36 -30.09
CA ASP A 499 17.45 -8.42 -29.08
C ASP A 499 16.32 -8.00 -28.11
N LEU A 500 15.08 -8.39 -28.41
CA LEU A 500 13.91 -8.16 -27.57
C LEU A 500 13.45 -9.44 -26.87
N GLN A 501 12.81 -9.23 -25.73
CA GLN A 501 12.19 -10.24 -24.89
C GLN A 501 11.03 -9.56 -24.13
N SER A 502 9.81 -9.86 -24.58
CA SER A 502 8.62 -9.23 -24.00
C SER A 502 8.31 -9.69 -22.58
N THR A 503 8.68 -10.91 -22.22
CA THR A 503 8.51 -11.44 -20.86
C THR A 503 9.86 -11.55 -20.18
N PRO A 504 10.12 -10.77 -19.11
CA PRO A 504 11.33 -10.91 -18.29
C PRO A 504 11.52 -12.35 -17.78
N ASP A 505 12.77 -12.81 -17.71
CA ASP A 505 13.10 -14.10 -17.09
C ASP A 505 12.87 -14.06 -15.57
N ASP A 506 13.19 -12.93 -14.95
CA ASP A 506 12.95 -12.63 -13.54
C ASP A 506 11.99 -11.44 -13.43
N LYS A 507 10.74 -11.73 -13.09
CA LYS A 507 9.71 -10.68 -12.92
C LYS A 507 9.96 -9.81 -11.69
N THR A 508 10.81 -10.24 -10.77
CA THR A 508 11.17 -9.45 -9.58
C THR A 508 12.26 -8.43 -9.87
N ASP A 509 12.92 -8.53 -11.02
CA ASP A 509 13.99 -7.63 -11.46
C ASP A 509 13.99 -7.53 -13.00
N PRO A 510 12.96 -6.89 -13.58
CA PRO A 510 12.80 -6.79 -15.03
C PRO A 510 13.90 -5.97 -15.70
N ASP A 511 14.58 -5.09 -14.96
CA ASP A 511 15.65 -4.21 -15.44
C ASP A 511 16.84 -4.98 -16.04
N LYS A 512 16.99 -6.26 -15.68
CA LYS A 512 17.98 -7.17 -16.26
C LYS A 512 17.62 -7.70 -17.65
N THR A 513 16.39 -7.48 -18.10
CA THR A 513 15.92 -7.95 -19.40
C THR A 513 16.66 -7.20 -20.50
N LYS A 514 17.05 -7.92 -21.57
CA LYS A 514 17.68 -7.29 -22.75
C LYS A 514 16.81 -6.22 -23.45
N THR A 515 15.51 -6.19 -23.15
CA THR A 515 14.54 -5.20 -23.65
C THR A 515 14.56 -3.90 -22.87
N GLU A 516 14.95 -3.92 -21.58
CA GLU A 516 14.94 -2.74 -20.71
C GLU A 516 15.64 -1.52 -21.34
N PRO A 517 16.80 -1.67 -22.00
CA PRO A 517 17.45 -0.53 -22.64
C PRO A 517 16.68 0.12 -23.79
N TYR A 518 15.55 -0.46 -24.21
CA TYR A 518 14.68 0.08 -25.22
C TYR A 518 13.37 0.62 -24.64
N GLU A 519 13.14 0.57 -23.32
CA GLU A 519 11.96 1.18 -22.70
C GLU A 519 11.84 2.67 -23.07
N GLY A 520 10.64 3.10 -23.47
CA GLY A 520 10.35 4.43 -23.97
C GLY A 520 10.96 4.77 -25.33
N VAL A 521 11.83 3.93 -25.88
CA VAL A 521 12.52 4.14 -27.16
C VAL A 521 11.60 3.82 -28.32
N LEU A 522 11.55 4.72 -29.31
CA LEU A 522 10.96 4.44 -30.61
C LEU A 522 11.86 3.50 -31.41
N ILE A 523 11.45 2.26 -31.60
CA ILE A 523 12.20 1.24 -32.35
C ILE A 523 11.59 0.95 -33.71
N GLU A 524 12.37 0.30 -34.59
CA GLU A 524 11.91 -0.32 -35.84
C GLU A 524 12.35 -1.79 -35.87
N LEU A 525 11.37 -2.66 -36.08
CA LEU A 525 11.56 -4.07 -36.38
C LEU A 525 11.23 -4.32 -37.85
N LYS A 526 12.02 -5.17 -38.52
CA LYS A 526 11.80 -5.52 -39.94
C LYS A 526 11.47 -6.99 -40.10
N ASN A 527 10.74 -7.29 -41.18
CA ASN A 527 10.47 -8.66 -41.62
C ASN A 527 9.81 -9.53 -40.54
N VAL A 528 8.87 -8.95 -39.79
CA VAL A 528 8.12 -9.68 -38.76
C VAL A 528 6.86 -10.32 -39.35
N THR A 529 6.43 -11.43 -38.75
CA THR A 529 5.19 -12.13 -39.12
C THR A 529 4.26 -12.22 -37.93
N VAL A 530 2.96 -11.98 -38.08
CA VAL A 530 1.96 -12.20 -37.02
C VAL A 530 1.84 -13.68 -36.71
N GLU A 531 2.13 -14.07 -35.48
CA GLU A 531 2.04 -15.45 -34.99
C GLU A 531 0.72 -15.73 -34.26
N GLU A 532 0.26 -14.73 -33.49
CA GLU A 532 -1.00 -14.74 -32.74
C GLU A 532 -1.76 -13.46 -33.08
N GLU A 533 -3.07 -13.60 -33.33
CA GLU A 533 -3.96 -12.46 -33.59
C GLU A 533 -4.22 -11.66 -32.31
N ALA A 534 -4.79 -10.47 -32.45
CA ALA A 534 -5.17 -9.66 -31.31
C ALA A 534 -6.23 -10.36 -30.46
N ASP A 535 -6.01 -10.39 -29.15
CA ASP A 535 -6.99 -10.81 -28.18
C ASP A 535 -8.07 -9.73 -27.96
N GLN A 536 -8.98 -9.96 -27.01
CA GLN A 536 -10.06 -9.01 -26.67
C GLN A 536 -9.57 -7.66 -26.12
N TYR A 537 -8.30 -7.57 -25.73
CA TYR A 537 -7.67 -6.36 -25.20
C TYR A 537 -6.82 -5.64 -26.26
N GLY A 538 -6.80 -6.12 -27.50
CA GLY A 538 -5.99 -5.52 -28.56
C GLY A 538 -4.52 -5.90 -28.48
N VAL A 539 -4.17 -6.99 -27.78
CA VAL A 539 -2.78 -7.47 -27.63
C VAL A 539 -2.53 -8.64 -28.56
N TRP A 540 -1.43 -8.61 -29.32
CA TRP A 540 -1.05 -9.67 -30.26
C TRP A 540 0.45 -9.99 -30.20
N LYS A 541 0.89 -11.02 -30.95
CA LYS A 541 2.30 -11.42 -31.03
C LYS A 541 2.83 -11.55 -32.44
N TRP A 542 4.07 -11.11 -32.63
CA TRP A 542 4.86 -11.38 -33.83
C TRP A 542 5.92 -12.46 -33.61
N SER A 543 6.49 -12.91 -34.73
CA SER A 543 7.67 -13.76 -34.83
C SER A 543 8.76 -13.35 -33.86
N GLY A 544 9.24 -14.32 -33.09
CA GLY A 544 10.23 -14.10 -32.03
C GLY A 544 9.62 -13.77 -30.66
N GLY A 545 8.29 -13.92 -30.49
CA GLY A 545 7.62 -13.73 -29.20
C GLY A 545 7.48 -12.27 -28.77
N ILE A 546 7.56 -11.33 -29.73
CA ILE A 546 7.39 -9.90 -29.46
C ILE A 546 5.90 -9.61 -29.27
N VAL A 547 5.55 -9.10 -28.09
CA VAL A 547 4.19 -8.68 -27.72
C VAL A 547 3.97 -7.23 -28.16
N VAL A 548 2.78 -6.97 -28.70
CA VAL A 548 2.38 -5.68 -29.26
C VAL A 548 0.98 -5.35 -28.76
N ASP A 549 0.70 -4.06 -28.60
CA ASP A 549 -0.55 -3.59 -28.00
C ASP A 549 -1.05 -2.33 -28.73
N ASP A 550 -2.37 -2.23 -28.86
CA ASP A 550 -3.07 -1.18 -29.60
C ASP A 550 -3.32 0.11 -28.79
N ASN A 551 -2.81 0.19 -27.55
CA ASN A 551 -2.99 1.31 -26.63
C ASN A 551 -2.77 2.70 -27.26
N LEU A 552 -1.77 2.84 -28.13
CA LEU A 552 -1.52 4.11 -28.85
C LEU A 552 -2.15 4.16 -30.25
N PHE A 553 -2.45 3.01 -30.87
CA PHE A 553 -3.01 2.97 -32.22
C PHE A 553 -3.88 1.73 -32.49
N LYS A 554 -5.20 1.93 -32.47
CA LYS A 554 -6.23 0.89 -32.71
C LYS A 554 -6.55 0.60 -34.18
N GLY A 555 -5.84 1.26 -35.11
CA GLY A 555 -6.19 1.23 -36.52
C GLY A 555 -5.68 0.01 -37.30
N TYR A 556 -4.82 -0.82 -36.69
CA TYR A 556 -4.32 -2.06 -37.29
C TYR A 556 -5.04 -3.28 -36.71
N LYS A 557 -5.46 -4.20 -37.57
CA LYS A 557 -6.10 -5.46 -37.19
C LYS A 557 -5.22 -6.62 -37.64
N PRO A 558 -4.36 -7.16 -36.76
CA PRO A 558 -3.41 -8.21 -37.12
C PRO A 558 -4.15 -9.52 -37.46
N THR A 559 -3.84 -10.09 -38.62
CA THR A 559 -4.30 -11.44 -38.99
C THR A 559 -3.12 -12.41 -38.96
N LYS A 560 -3.34 -13.64 -38.48
CA LYS A 560 -2.26 -14.62 -38.37
C LYS A 560 -1.63 -14.89 -39.74
N GLY A 561 -0.30 -14.77 -39.80
CA GLY A 561 0.48 -14.94 -41.03
C GLY A 561 0.71 -13.66 -41.83
N ASP A 562 0.14 -12.52 -41.41
CA ASP A 562 0.49 -11.21 -41.98
C ASP A 562 1.99 -10.98 -41.89
N LYS A 563 2.59 -10.57 -43.01
CA LYS A 563 4.02 -10.22 -43.09
C LYS A 563 4.16 -8.72 -43.19
N LEU A 564 5.02 -8.14 -42.34
CA LEU A 564 5.31 -6.72 -42.34
C LEU A 564 6.74 -6.48 -42.82
N GLU A 565 6.91 -5.52 -43.73
CA GLU A 565 8.22 -4.99 -44.13
C GLU A 565 8.90 -4.36 -42.92
N TYR A 566 8.16 -3.50 -42.21
CA TYR A 566 8.57 -2.96 -40.94
C TYR A 566 7.37 -2.68 -40.03
N VAL A 567 7.69 -2.62 -38.75
CA VAL A 567 6.84 -2.04 -37.73
C VAL A 567 7.65 -1.19 -36.77
N ARG A 568 7.08 -0.06 -36.37
CA ARG A 568 7.66 0.89 -35.43
C ARG A 568 6.74 1.07 -34.23
N GLY A 569 7.32 1.49 -33.13
CA GLY A 569 6.57 1.80 -31.92
C GLY A 569 7.50 2.11 -30.75
N VAL A 570 6.94 2.65 -29.69
CA VAL A 570 7.65 2.82 -28.42
C VAL A 570 7.54 1.53 -27.61
N ILE A 571 8.60 1.12 -26.93
CA ILE A 571 8.52 0.01 -25.97
C ILE A 571 7.97 0.55 -24.65
N PHE A 572 7.02 -0.17 -24.07
CA PHE A 572 6.40 0.16 -22.81
C PHE A 572 6.38 -1.05 -21.89
N TYR A 573 6.80 -0.89 -20.63
CA TYR A 573 6.69 -1.91 -19.62
C TYR A 573 5.46 -1.70 -18.74
N SER A 574 4.65 -2.74 -18.57
CA SER A 574 3.58 -2.76 -17.56
C SER A 574 3.09 -4.18 -17.32
N TYR A 575 2.59 -4.45 -16.12
CA TYR A 575 2.04 -5.77 -15.76
C TYR A 575 3.00 -6.93 -16.13
N ASP A 576 4.28 -6.76 -15.80
CA ASP A 576 5.36 -7.71 -16.05
C ASP A 576 5.66 -8.04 -17.53
N LEU A 577 5.35 -7.12 -18.44
CA LEU A 577 5.48 -7.32 -19.89
C LEU A 577 5.95 -6.06 -20.62
N TYR A 578 6.99 -6.21 -21.45
CA TYR A 578 7.35 -5.22 -22.46
C TYR A 578 6.50 -5.40 -23.72
N ARG A 579 5.84 -4.33 -24.15
CA ARG A 579 5.00 -4.29 -25.34
C ARG A 579 5.51 -3.22 -26.30
N LEU A 580 5.49 -3.51 -27.60
CA LEU A 580 5.64 -2.48 -28.61
C LEU A 580 4.31 -1.77 -28.83
N LEU A 581 4.31 -0.43 -28.81
CA LEU A 581 3.13 0.40 -29.04
C LEU A 581 3.29 1.18 -30.35
N PRO A 582 2.71 0.73 -31.48
CA PRO A 582 2.63 1.52 -32.69
C PRO A 582 1.86 2.81 -32.44
N ARG A 583 2.31 3.94 -33.00
CA ARG A 583 1.72 5.25 -32.70
C ARG A 583 0.73 5.71 -33.76
N SER A 584 0.83 5.15 -34.96
CA SER A 584 -0.03 5.51 -36.10
C SER A 584 0.05 4.47 -37.21
N ALA A 585 -0.77 4.64 -38.25
CA ALA A 585 -0.69 3.83 -39.47
C ALA A 585 0.67 3.92 -40.18
N ALA A 586 1.40 5.02 -40.02
CA ALA A 586 2.73 5.20 -40.63
C ALA A 586 3.82 4.32 -39.98
N ASP A 587 3.53 3.79 -38.80
CA ASP A 587 4.43 2.88 -38.10
C ASP A 587 4.29 1.43 -38.56
N ILE A 588 3.29 1.08 -39.39
CA ILE A 588 3.05 -0.31 -39.81
C ILE A 588 3.06 -0.39 -41.34
N LYS A 589 3.94 -1.22 -41.90
CA LYS A 589 4.04 -1.43 -43.34
C LYS A 589 3.97 -2.91 -43.68
N ALA A 590 2.91 -3.31 -44.38
CA ALA A 590 2.80 -4.66 -44.94
C ALA A 590 3.92 -4.94 -45.94
N ALA A 591 4.42 -6.18 -45.95
CA ALA A 591 5.38 -6.66 -46.93
C ALA A 591 4.74 -6.66 -48.33
N THR A 592 5.51 -6.26 -49.34
CA THR A 592 5.06 -6.38 -50.73
C THR A 592 5.15 -7.87 -51.14
N PRO A 593 4.13 -8.43 -51.84
CA PRO A 593 4.11 -9.83 -52.26
C PRO A 593 5.34 -10.31 -53.04
#